data_AF-A0A538HPG8-F1
#
_entry.id   AF-A0A538HPG8-F1
#
_cell.length_a   1.000
_cell.length_b   1.000
_cell.length_c   1.000
_cell.angle_alpha   90.00
_cell.angle_beta   90.00
_cell.angle_gamma   90.00
#
_symmetry.space_group_name_H-M   'P 1'
#
loop_
_entity.id
_entity.type
_entity.pdbx_description
1 polymer ?
#
loop_
_entity_poly.entity_id
_entity_poly.type
_entity_poly.pdbx_seq_one_letter_code
_entity_poly.pdbx_strand_id
1 'polypeptide(L)'
;SLHMHYGVEEMFFVLSGTPTVRTPDGEEQLSPGDVIYFPEGRDGLHTFSNPSDEPVRMLGISTKRFPDVLAYPEKGIAWVATRHPERRVPEGRDEGIIARFELPPGE
;
A
#
# COMPACT_ATOMS: atom_id res chain seq x y z
N SER A 1 -4.65 -5.69 -5.76
CA SER A 1 -3.70 -5.30 -6.82
C SER A 1 -2.46 -4.83 -6.13
N LEU A 2 -1.29 -5.30 -6.57
CA LEU A 2 -0.02 -4.82 -6.05
C LEU A 2 0.05 -3.31 -6.13
N HIS A 3 0.65 -2.71 -5.11
CA HIS A 3 0.98 -1.29 -5.07
C HIS A 3 2.34 -1.08 -4.46
N MET A 4 2.94 0.06 -4.79
CA MET A 4 4.18 0.53 -4.21
C MET A 4 4.14 2.04 -4.04
N HIS A 5 4.93 2.51 -3.09
CA HIS A 5 5.14 3.91 -2.80
C HIS A 5 6.57 4.30 -3.15
N TYR A 6 6.79 5.43 -3.83
CA TYR A 6 8.14 5.87 -4.19
C TYR A 6 8.82 6.75 -3.13
N GLY A 7 8.08 7.24 -2.14
CA GLY A 7 8.64 8.05 -1.04
C GLY A 7 8.14 7.66 0.34
N VAL A 8 7.45 6.52 0.46
CA VAL A 8 6.89 6.01 1.71
C VAL A 8 7.30 4.55 1.92
N GLU A 9 7.93 4.28 3.05
CA GLU A 9 8.09 2.93 3.57
C GLU A 9 6.87 2.51 4.41
N GLU A 10 6.55 1.22 4.40
CA GLU A 10 5.47 0.63 5.20
C GLU A 10 5.92 -0.63 5.95
N MET A 11 5.29 -0.90 7.09
CA MET A 11 5.49 -2.10 7.88
C MET A 11 4.15 -2.53 8.49
N PHE A 12 3.90 -3.83 8.57
CA PHE A 12 2.67 -4.40 9.10
C PHE A 12 2.99 -5.44 10.17
N PHE A 13 2.25 -5.39 11.28
CA PHE A 13 2.28 -6.38 12.36
C PHE A 13 0.90 -7.04 12.48
N VAL A 14 0.84 -8.37 12.44
CA VAL A 14 -0.45 -9.10 12.53
C VAL A 14 -0.88 -9.24 13.99
N LEU A 15 -2.03 -8.66 14.34
CA LEU A 15 -2.61 -8.71 15.67
C LEU A 15 -3.51 -9.94 15.87
N SER A 16 -4.32 -10.29 14.85
CA SER A 16 -5.21 -11.46 14.86
C SER A 16 -5.61 -11.88 13.43
N GLY A 17 -6.01 -13.13 13.26
CA GLY A 17 -6.36 -13.71 11.95
C GLY A 17 -5.14 -14.15 11.14
N THR A 18 -5.36 -14.59 9.90
CA THR A 18 -4.32 -15.15 9.01
C THR A 18 -4.35 -14.53 7.60
N PRO A 19 -3.94 -13.25 7.45
CA PRO A 19 -3.94 -12.61 6.13
C PRO A 19 -2.94 -13.27 5.18
N THR A 20 -3.22 -13.18 3.89
CA THR A 20 -2.28 -13.55 2.84
C THR A 20 -1.69 -12.28 2.23
N VAL A 21 -0.38 -12.13 2.30
CA VAL A 21 0.37 -11.11 1.57
C VAL A 21 0.76 -11.66 0.20
N ARG A 22 0.69 -10.82 -0.83
CA ARG A 22 1.26 -11.11 -2.14
C ARG A 22 2.31 -10.07 -2.50
N THR A 23 3.47 -10.55 -2.94
CA THR A 23 4.60 -9.77 -3.47
C THR A 23 4.92 -10.27 -4.89
N PRO A 24 5.91 -9.70 -5.59
CA PRO A 24 6.40 -10.27 -6.85
C PRO A 24 6.91 -11.72 -6.73
N ASP A 25 7.36 -12.13 -5.54
CA ASP A 25 7.92 -13.47 -5.30
C ASP A 25 6.86 -14.54 -5.04
N GLY A 26 5.60 -14.14 -4.80
CA GLY A 26 4.48 -15.05 -4.61
C GLY A 26 3.54 -14.62 -3.48
N GLU A 27 2.78 -15.59 -2.98
CA GLU A 27 1.86 -15.42 -1.87
C GLU A 27 2.37 -16.14 -0.62
N GLU A 28 2.21 -15.48 0.52
CA GLU A 28 2.56 -16.01 1.83
C GLU A 28 1.41 -15.75 2.80
N GLN A 29 1.03 -16.76 3.57
CA GLN A 29 0.07 -16.60 4.67
C GLN A 29 0.82 -16.22 5.94
N LEU A 30 0.39 -15.13 6.57
CA LEU A 30 0.94 -14.64 7.83
C LEU A 30 0.09 -15.11 9.01
N SER A 31 0.70 -15.13 10.18
CA SER A 31 0.13 -15.53 11.47
C SER A 31 0.21 -14.37 12.49
N PRO A 32 -0.60 -14.39 13.56
CA PRO A 32 -0.48 -13.40 14.63
C PRO A 32 0.94 -13.36 15.21
N GLY A 33 1.51 -12.15 15.30
CA GLY A 33 2.89 -11.92 15.71
C GLY A 33 3.86 -11.70 14.55
N ASP A 34 3.49 -12.05 13.32
CA ASP A 34 4.35 -11.82 12.15
C ASP A 34 4.48 -10.34 11.84
N VAL A 35 5.68 -9.98 11.34
CA VAL A 35 6.05 -8.63 10.93
C VAL A 35 6.56 -8.67 9.51
N ILE A 36 6.06 -7.77 8.67
CA ILE A 36 6.53 -7.61 7.30
C ILE A 36 6.78 -6.14 7.00
N TYR A 37 7.88 -5.87 6.29
CA TYR A 37 8.33 -4.52 5.94
C TYR A 37 8.45 -4.40 4.42
N PHE A 38 8.06 -3.23 3.91
CA PHE A 38 8.11 -2.87 2.50
C PHE A 38 8.89 -1.56 2.34
N PRO A 39 10.07 -1.60 1.68
CA PRO A 39 10.81 -0.40 1.36
C PRO A 39 10.13 0.42 0.25
N GLU A 40 10.69 1.58 -0.07
CA GLU A 40 10.23 2.39 -1.19
C GLU A 40 10.47 1.68 -2.54
N GLY A 41 9.63 2.00 -3.54
CA GLY A 41 9.77 1.56 -4.92
C GLY A 41 9.37 0.10 -5.17
N ARG A 42 9.97 -0.49 -6.21
CA ARG A 42 9.58 -1.82 -6.72
C ARG A 42 9.74 -2.94 -5.70
N ASP A 43 10.74 -2.84 -4.83
CA ASP A 43 11.00 -3.84 -3.78
C ASP A 43 9.93 -3.82 -2.69
N GLY A 44 9.15 -2.73 -2.59
CA GLY A 44 8.00 -2.62 -1.72
C GLY A 44 6.67 -3.04 -2.34
N LEU A 45 6.67 -3.66 -3.52
CA LEU A 45 5.41 -4.07 -4.17
C LEU A 45 4.66 -5.10 -3.34
N HIS A 46 3.46 -4.75 -2.90
CA HIS A 46 2.67 -5.66 -2.09
C HIS A 46 1.16 -5.44 -2.20
N THR A 47 0.39 -6.43 -1.77
CA THR A 47 -1.05 -6.32 -1.50
C THR A 47 -1.44 -7.38 -0.47
N PHE A 48 -2.49 -7.12 0.29
CA PHE A 48 -3.04 -8.07 1.26
C PHE A 48 -4.41 -8.56 0.82
N SER A 49 -4.71 -9.80 1.19
CA SER A 49 -6.04 -10.38 1.13
C SER A 49 -6.37 -11.11 2.44
N ASN A 50 -7.65 -11.29 2.72
CA ASN A 50 -8.13 -12.16 3.78
C ASN A 50 -9.04 -13.22 3.14
N PRO A 51 -8.52 -14.42 2.83
CA PRO A 51 -9.32 -15.48 2.20
C PRO A 51 -10.22 -16.21 3.20
N SER A 52 -10.13 -15.91 4.50
CA SER A 52 -10.93 -16.55 5.55
C SER A 52 -12.22 -15.80 5.85
N ASP A 53 -13.17 -16.49 6.48
CA ASP A 53 -14.43 -15.90 6.96
C ASP A 53 -14.27 -15.14 8.29
N GLU A 54 -13.10 -15.24 8.93
CA GLU A 54 -12.79 -14.58 10.20
C GLU A 54 -12.08 -13.23 10.00
N PRO A 55 -12.31 -12.23 10.86
CA PRO A 55 -11.65 -10.93 10.73
C PRO A 55 -10.13 -11.00 10.97
N VAL A 56 -9.38 -10.34 10.09
CA VAL A 56 -7.96 -10.02 10.31
C VAL A 56 -7.82 -8.64 10.95
N ARG A 57 -6.89 -8.52 11.91
CA ARG A 57 -6.43 -7.23 12.45
C ARG A 57 -4.93 -7.10 12.28
N MET A 58 -4.50 -5.96 11.76
CA MET A 58 -3.08 -5.62 11.60
C MET A 58 -2.83 -4.19 12.08
N LEU A 59 -1.64 -3.95 12.61
CA LEU A 59 -1.11 -2.61 12.82
C LEU A 59 -0.25 -2.24 11.61
N GLY A 60 -0.70 -1.25 10.84
CA GLY A 60 0.09 -0.64 9.78
C GLY A 60 0.90 0.54 10.33
N ILE A 61 2.18 0.58 10.01
CA ILE A 61 3.12 1.65 10.35
C ILE A 61 3.67 2.17 9.03
N SER A 62 3.63 3.48 8.84
CA SER A 62 4.09 4.11 7.62
C SER A 62 4.84 5.39 7.97
N THR A 63 5.89 5.69 7.21
CA THR A 63 6.59 6.97 7.34
C THR A 63 5.69 8.16 6.96
N LYS A 64 4.59 7.90 6.22
CA LYS A 64 3.57 8.89 5.83
C LYS A 64 4.17 10.19 5.28
N ARG A 65 5.24 10.10 4.48
CA ARG A 65 5.85 11.25 3.81
C ARG A 65 4.99 11.69 2.63
N PHE A 66 4.92 13.00 2.41
CA PHE A 66 4.22 13.59 1.28
C PHE A 66 5.05 14.76 0.72
N PRO A 67 5.04 15.00 -0.60
CA PRO A 67 4.29 14.25 -1.61
C PRO A 67 4.86 12.85 -1.85
N ASP A 68 4.02 11.95 -2.36
CA ASP A 68 4.38 10.59 -2.70
C ASP A 68 3.81 10.20 -4.07
N VAL A 69 4.51 9.32 -4.77
CA VAL A 69 4.00 8.68 -5.99
C VAL A 69 3.57 7.27 -5.62
N LEU A 70 2.26 7.02 -5.71
CA LEU A 70 1.66 5.73 -5.45
C LEU A 70 1.35 5.05 -6.78
N ALA A 71 1.93 3.89 -7.02
CA ALA A 71 1.79 3.14 -8.27
C ALA A 71 1.04 1.82 -8.06
N TYR A 72 0.19 1.47 -9.02
CA TYR A 72 -0.49 0.18 -9.14
C TYR A 72 -0.13 -0.44 -10.51
N PRO A 73 1.00 -1.17 -10.63
CA PRO A 73 1.48 -1.67 -11.91
C PRO A 73 0.49 -2.59 -12.63
N GLU A 74 -0.20 -3.48 -11.91
CA GLU A 74 -1.20 -4.38 -12.50
C GLU A 74 -2.42 -3.65 -13.07
N LYS A 75 -2.64 -2.40 -12.65
CA LYS A 75 -3.68 -1.52 -13.18
C LYS A 75 -3.14 -0.56 -14.23
N GLY A 76 -1.84 -0.51 -14.45
CA GLY A 76 -1.19 0.43 -15.37
C GLY A 76 -1.29 1.89 -14.93
N ILE A 77 -1.37 2.19 -13.63
CA ILE A 77 -1.60 3.58 -13.16
C ILE A 77 -0.65 4.00 -12.04
N ALA A 78 -0.34 5.29 -11.96
CA ALA A 78 0.31 5.91 -10.80
C ALA A 78 -0.23 7.31 -10.52
N TRP A 79 -0.29 7.71 -9.25
CA TRP A 79 -0.84 8.99 -8.80
C TRP A 79 0.20 9.77 -8.00
N VAL A 80 0.13 11.11 -8.03
CA VAL A 80 0.87 11.98 -7.10
C VAL A 80 -0.06 12.41 -5.98
N ALA A 81 0.19 11.89 -4.78
CA ALA A 81 -0.52 12.22 -3.56
C ALA A 81 0.26 13.28 -2.76
N THR A 82 -0.39 14.39 -2.39
CA THR A 82 0.27 15.53 -1.73
C THR A 82 -0.06 15.65 -0.25
N ARG A 83 -0.89 14.75 0.30
CA ARG A 83 -1.30 14.82 1.71
C ARG A 83 -1.66 13.46 2.31
N HIS A 84 -1.71 13.46 3.63
CA HIS A 84 -2.18 12.33 4.42
C HIS A 84 -3.66 11.98 4.12
N PRO A 85 -3.97 10.74 3.68
CA PRO A 85 -5.32 10.36 3.26
C PRO A 85 -6.32 10.34 4.41
N GLU A 86 -5.88 9.98 5.62
CA GLU A 86 -6.76 9.91 6.80
C GLU A 86 -7.05 11.28 7.43
N ARG A 87 -6.40 12.36 6.97
CA ARG A 87 -6.73 13.72 7.46
C ARG A 87 -7.92 14.25 6.66
N ARG A 88 -8.97 14.68 7.36
CA ARG A 88 -10.16 15.26 6.72
C ARG A 88 -9.81 16.56 5.99
N VAL A 89 -10.39 16.72 4.79
CA VAL A 89 -10.31 17.96 4.00
C VAL A 89 -11.61 18.73 4.14
N PRO A 90 -11.58 20.02 4.47
CA PRO A 90 -12.75 20.89 4.35
C PRO A 90 -13.21 20.97 2.90
N GLU A 91 -14.51 21.11 2.67
CA GLU A 91 -15.09 21.24 1.33
C GLU A 91 -14.45 22.40 0.54
N GLY A 92 -14.21 22.18 -0.76
CA GLY A 92 -13.60 23.18 -1.66
C GLY A 92 -12.09 23.38 -1.50
N ARG A 93 -11.40 22.51 -0.75
CA ARG A 93 -9.93 22.51 -0.62
C ARG A 93 -9.31 21.39 -1.44
N ASP A 94 -7.99 21.49 -1.66
CA ASP A 94 -7.20 20.48 -2.38
C ASP A 94 -7.38 19.09 -1.75
N GLU A 95 -7.95 18.16 -2.52
CA GLU A 95 -8.21 16.78 -2.12
C GLU A 95 -6.95 15.93 -2.09
N GLY A 96 -5.81 16.46 -2.51
CA GLY A 96 -4.49 15.89 -2.29
C GLY A 96 -4.06 14.84 -3.30
N ILE A 97 -4.72 14.79 -4.46
CA ILE A 97 -4.29 14.03 -5.63
C ILE A 97 -4.23 15.02 -6.79
N ILE A 98 -3.02 15.39 -7.20
CA ILE A 98 -2.82 16.46 -8.19
C ILE A 98 -2.57 15.93 -9.61
N ALA A 99 -2.26 14.64 -9.74
CA ALA A 99 -2.07 13.99 -11.03
C ALA A 99 -2.30 12.48 -10.96
N ARG A 100 -2.81 11.93 -12.06
CA ARG A 100 -2.91 10.50 -12.35
C ARG A 100 -2.28 10.26 -13.73
N PHE A 101 -1.38 9.29 -13.80
CA PHE A 101 -0.67 8.90 -15.01
C PHE A 101 -0.99 7.45 -15.36
N GLU A 102 -0.99 7.16 -16.65
CA GLU A 102 -0.87 5.79 -17.16
C GLU A 102 0.62 5.40 -17.09
N LEU A 103 0.89 4.20 -16.60
CA LEU A 103 2.21 3.60 -16.64
C LEU A 103 2.43 3.00 -18.03
N PRO A 104 3.66 3.06 -18.58
CA PRO A 104 3.97 2.35 -19.80
C PRO A 104 3.68 0.84 -19.61
N PRO A 105 3.24 0.14 -20.67
CA PRO A 105 3.11 -1.31 -20.65
C PRO A 105 4.43 -1.93 -20.14
N GLY A 106 4.33 -2.90 -19.22
CA GLY A 106 5.52 -3.49 -18.60
C GLY A 106 6.45 -4.14 -19.62
N GLU A 107 7.76 -3.92 -19.47
CA GLU A 107 8.80 -4.90 -19.82
C GLU A 107 8.75 -6.08 -18.85
#